data_AF-A0A0W0TUY9-F1
#
_entry.id   AF-A0A0W0TUY9-F1
#
_cell.length_a   1.000
_cell.length_b   1.000
_cell.length_c   1.000
_cell.angle_alpha   90.00
_cell.angle_beta   90.00
_cell.angle_gamma   90.00
#
_symmetry.space_group_name_H-M   'P 1'
#
loop_
_entity.id
_entity.type
_entity.pdbx_description
1 polymer ?
#
loop_
_entity_poly.entity_id
_entity_poly.type
_entity_poly.pdbx_seq_one_letter_code
_entity_poly.pdbx_strand_id
1 'polypeptide(L)'
;MNGDEMNIEKIAQLAEEALVNIKIKYYAANTQDWYGYAISPNSKEIARGIAALEQGDTNPILMLVKKMDKTIRRCEEDNHVFYEELYQYQLIYENVPLHRINYYQNTPSDLVESRQQSLQRLKEISAELKTELNIPQSETQKEKHIQSKHYIISLLTEALYQIRMPVPAHLGQPRDFTRIRDLIPFEQIEHAIEALDNGNLDPVLDLMRFIAKTISDHIDNIPLFLSALEAYREEYNPAFFTISPDEVALIHQKNLARLKDIYALLKSAVLDPSLQFLAIVGDNQADKSKPSPAHLFFKDGANHDLLKIVMQYTGFFNRKLIEKPMTESLEKSTSLQG
;
A
#
# COMPACT_ATOMS: atom_id res chain seq x y z
N MET A 1 40.89 -17.96 8.93
CA MET A 1 39.54 -17.41 8.71
C MET A 1 39.50 -17.01 7.25
N ASN A 2 38.82 -17.81 6.42
CA ASN A 2 38.65 -17.50 5.01
C ASN A 2 37.64 -16.34 4.97
N GLY A 3 38.11 -15.15 4.58
CA GLY A 3 37.19 -14.06 4.25
C GLY A 3 36.48 -14.43 2.96
N ASP A 4 35.15 -14.39 2.96
CA ASP A 4 34.39 -14.49 1.72
C ASP A 4 34.86 -13.35 0.81
N GLU A 5 35.55 -13.75 -0.25
CA GLU A 5 36.11 -12.84 -1.24
C GLU A 5 34.94 -12.23 -2.02
N MET A 6 34.83 -10.90 -1.99
CA MET A 6 33.74 -10.15 -2.63
C MET A 6 33.65 -10.50 -4.11
N ASN A 7 32.50 -11.00 -4.56
CA ASN A 7 32.33 -11.45 -5.94
C ASN A 7 32.00 -10.25 -6.87
N ILE A 8 33.05 -9.61 -7.39
CA ILE A 8 32.95 -8.43 -8.25
C ILE A 8 32.13 -8.72 -9.52
N GLU A 9 32.28 -9.90 -10.12
CA GLU A 9 31.51 -10.29 -11.32
C GLU A 9 30.01 -10.36 -11.02
N LYS A 10 29.63 -10.99 -9.90
CA LYS A 10 28.24 -11.04 -9.44
C LYS A 10 27.70 -9.64 -9.14
N ILE A 11 28.49 -8.78 -8.48
CA ILE A 11 28.09 -7.39 -8.21
C ILE A 11 27.86 -6.61 -9.52
N ALA A 12 28.70 -6.81 -10.55
CA ALA A 12 28.53 -6.18 -11.86
C ALA A 12 27.22 -6.62 -12.53
N GLN A 13 26.96 -7.93 -12.56
CA GLN A 13 25.74 -8.50 -13.14
C GLN A 13 24.48 -7.98 -12.44
N LEU A 14 24.47 -7.99 -11.10
CA LEU A 14 23.38 -7.50 -10.28
C LEU A 14 23.13 -5.99 -10.50
N ALA A 15 24.19 -5.18 -10.54
CA ALA A 15 24.07 -3.74 -10.78
C ALA A 15 23.55 -3.43 -12.19
N GLU A 16 23.99 -4.18 -13.21
CA GLU A 16 23.50 -4.05 -14.59
C GLU A 16 22.03 -4.45 -14.71
N GLU A 17 21.64 -5.57 -14.10
CA GLU A 17 20.25 -6.01 -14.08
C GLU A 17 19.34 -4.93 -13.47
N ALA A 18 19.65 -4.44 -12.27
CA ALA A 18 18.82 -3.49 -11.56
C ALA A 18 18.73 -2.10 -12.23
N LEU A 19 19.81 -1.60 -12.81
CA LEU A 19 19.86 -0.23 -13.29
C LEU A 19 19.49 -0.09 -14.77
N VAL A 20 19.79 -1.11 -15.57
CA VAL A 20 19.64 -1.07 -17.03
C VAL A 20 18.49 -1.96 -17.49
N ASN A 21 18.42 -3.21 -17.01
CA ASN A 21 17.52 -4.21 -17.59
C ASN A 21 16.11 -4.14 -16.99
N ILE A 22 15.99 -3.98 -15.67
CA ILE A 22 14.68 -3.82 -15.03
C ILE A 22 14.07 -2.48 -15.42
N LYS A 23 12.85 -2.53 -15.98
CA LYS A 23 12.07 -1.36 -16.36
C LYS A 23 10.85 -1.22 -15.48
N ILE A 24 10.75 -0.11 -14.76
CA ILE A 24 9.55 0.23 -14.01
C ILE A 24 8.58 0.94 -14.96
N LYS A 25 7.35 0.44 -15.02
CA LYS A 25 6.30 1.01 -15.86
C LYS A 25 5.68 2.25 -15.20
N TYR A 26 5.40 3.27 -16.01
CA TYR A 26 4.70 4.49 -15.62
C TYR A 26 3.71 4.92 -16.70
N TYR A 27 2.66 5.62 -16.30
CA TYR A 27 1.64 6.13 -17.20
C TYR A 27 1.99 7.53 -17.71
N ALA A 28 1.74 7.78 -18.99
CA ALA A 28 1.90 9.08 -19.61
C ALA A 28 0.55 9.62 -20.05
N ALA A 29 0.02 10.60 -19.30
CA ALA A 29 -1.32 11.15 -19.53
C ALA A 29 -1.50 11.79 -20.92
N ASN A 30 -0.42 12.33 -21.52
CA ASN A 30 -0.46 12.97 -22.84
C ASN A 30 -0.63 11.98 -24.00
N THR A 31 -0.11 10.77 -23.87
CA THR A 31 -0.26 9.71 -24.87
C THR A 31 -1.28 8.65 -24.47
N GLN A 32 -1.76 8.70 -23.22
CA GLN A 32 -2.61 7.69 -22.58
C GLN A 32 -2.01 6.28 -22.66
N ASP A 33 -0.68 6.17 -22.54
CA ASP A 33 0.05 4.92 -22.71
C ASP A 33 1.10 4.69 -21.61
N TRP A 34 1.63 3.46 -21.55
CA TRP A 34 2.56 2.99 -20.54
C TRP A 34 3.98 2.85 -21.08
N TYR A 35 4.92 3.51 -20.43
CA TYR A 35 6.34 3.46 -20.78
C TYR A 35 7.15 2.80 -19.67
N GLY A 36 8.29 2.22 -20.03
CA GLY A 36 9.25 1.68 -19.07
C GLY A 36 10.43 2.64 -18.88
N TYR A 37 10.80 2.94 -17.65
CA TYR A 37 12.06 3.63 -17.34
C TYR A 37 13.01 2.70 -16.57
N ALA A 38 14.30 2.86 -16.84
CA ALA A 38 15.37 2.21 -16.07
C ALA A 38 15.85 3.16 -14.97
N ILE A 39 16.31 2.63 -13.84
CA ILE A 39 16.82 3.44 -12.71
C ILE A 39 18.05 4.25 -13.12
N SER A 40 18.94 3.67 -13.93
CA SER A 40 20.03 4.39 -14.59
C SER A 40 20.36 3.72 -15.92
N PRO A 41 19.89 4.25 -17.06
CA PRO A 41 20.20 3.65 -18.36
C PRO A 41 21.68 3.79 -18.77
N ASN A 42 22.51 4.47 -17.96
CA ASN A 42 23.90 4.76 -18.28
C ASN A 42 24.85 3.66 -17.74
N SER A 43 25.15 2.65 -18.56
CA SER A 43 26.09 1.57 -18.24
C SER A 43 27.49 2.05 -17.85
N LYS A 44 27.88 3.30 -18.20
CA LYS A 44 29.16 3.89 -17.79
C LYS A 44 29.25 4.17 -16.29
N GLU A 45 28.13 4.39 -15.61
CA GLU A 45 28.13 4.55 -14.15
C GLU A 45 28.48 3.24 -13.44
N ILE A 46 27.96 2.12 -13.95
CA ILE A 46 28.26 0.78 -13.43
C ILE A 46 29.73 0.46 -13.67
N ALA A 47 30.21 0.63 -14.91
CA ALA A 47 31.61 0.34 -15.25
C ALA A 47 32.60 1.14 -14.38
N ARG A 48 32.29 2.41 -14.09
CA ARG A 48 33.10 3.23 -13.15
C ARG A 48 33.02 2.71 -11.72
N GLY A 49 31.84 2.28 -11.27
CA GLY A 49 31.67 1.72 -9.94
C GLY A 49 32.42 0.41 -9.76
N ILE A 50 32.43 -0.45 -10.77
CA ILE A 50 33.17 -1.72 -10.77
C ILE A 50 34.69 -1.47 -10.80
N ALA A 51 35.17 -0.56 -11.64
CA ALA A 51 36.59 -0.19 -11.66
C ALA A 51 37.07 0.41 -10.32
N ALA A 52 36.22 1.15 -9.61
CA ALA A 52 36.52 1.64 -8.27
C ALA A 52 36.51 0.51 -7.22
N LEU A 53 35.58 -0.43 -7.37
CA LEU A 53 35.49 -1.62 -6.51
C LEU A 53 36.74 -2.50 -6.60
N GLU A 54 37.28 -2.70 -7.81
CA GLU A 54 38.55 -3.39 -8.06
C GLU A 54 39.74 -2.71 -7.37
N GLN A 55 39.65 -1.41 -7.11
CA GLN A 55 40.65 -0.62 -6.37
C GLN A 55 40.37 -0.58 -4.86
N GLY A 56 39.35 -1.29 -4.38
CA GLY A 56 38.93 -1.35 -2.98
C GLY A 56 37.99 -0.23 -2.54
N ASP A 57 37.52 0.64 -3.43
CA ASP A 57 36.53 1.68 -3.12
C ASP A 57 35.10 1.18 -3.38
N THR A 58 34.38 0.87 -2.30
CA THR A 58 33.00 0.38 -2.34
C THR A 58 31.97 1.52 -2.48
N ASN A 59 32.37 2.78 -2.29
CA ASN A 59 31.43 3.91 -2.23
C ASN A 59 30.57 4.07 -3.49
N PRO A 60 31.11 3.93 -4.71
CA PRO A 60 30.32 4.09 -5.92
C PRO A 60 29.19 3.05 -6.04
N ILE A 61 29.46 1.77 -5.74
CA ILE A 61 28.43 0.72 -5.76
C ILE A 61 27.42 0.95 -4.64
N LEU A 62 27.87 1.38 -3.45
CA LEU A 62 26.97 1.71 -2.34
C LEU A 62 26.02 2.87 -2.69
N MET A 63 26.46 3.84 -3.49
CA MET A 63 25.57 4.89 -4.03
C MET A 63 24.53 4.33 -5.01
N LEU A 64 24.89 3.32 -5.82
CA LEU A 64 23.94 2.64 -6.70
C LEU A 64 22.87 1.89 -5.90
N VAL A 65 23.27 1.16 -4.87
CA VAL A 65 22.33 0.48 -3.94
C VAL A 65 21.38 1.50 -3.31
N LYS A 66 21.89 2.65 -2.83
CA LYS A 66 21.05 3.74 -2.30
C LYS A 66 20.06 4.29 -3.34
N LYS A 67 20.47 4.39 -4.61
CA LYS A 67 19.60 4.83 -5.72
C LYS A 67 18.50 3.82 -5.99
N MET A 68 18.81 2.53 -5.94
CA MET A 68 17.83 1.44 -6.06
C MET A 68 16.84 1.49 -4.89
N ASP A 69 17.31 1.53 -3.65
CA ASP A 69 16.45 1.58 -2.46
C ASP A 69 15.52 2.79 -2.46
N LYS A 70 16.02 3.96 -2.86
CA LYS A 70 15.21 5.17 -3.04
C LYS A 70 14.10 4.96 -4.09
N THR A 71 14.41 4.25 -5.17
CA THR A 71 13.45 3.98 -6.24
C THR A 71 12.39 2.98 -5.79
N ILE A 72 12.79 1.88 -5.15
CA ILE A 72 11.87 0.89 -4.55
C ILE A 72 10.92 1.61 -3.61
N ARG A 73 11.47 2.39 -2.66
CA ARG A 73 10.68 3.14 -1.69
C ARG A 73 9.67 4.07 -2.36
N ARG A 74 10.10 4.86 -3.34
CA ARG A 74 9.20 5.76 -4.06
C ARG A 74 8.07 4.97 -4.74
N CYS A 75 8.37 3.84 -5.38
CA CYS A 75 7.35 3.04 -6.03
C CYS A 75 6.35 2.39 -5.06
N GLU A 76 6.77 2.09 -3.83
CA GLU A 76 5.90 1.59 -2.76
C GLU A 76 5.04 2.70 -2.15
N GLU A 77 5.58 3.90 -1.98
CA GLU A 77 4.84 5.09 -1.51
C GLU A 77 3.81 5.54 -2.58
N ASP A 78 4.24 5.64 -3.84
CA ASP A 78 3.42 6.04 -4.99
C ASP A 78 2.57 4.87 -5.55
N ASN A 79 2.44 3.75 -4.82
CA ASN A 79 1.76 2.57 -5.34
C ASN A 79 0.28 2.87 -5.65
N HIS A 80 -0.40 3.61 -4.78
CA HIS A 80 -1.78 4.04 -5.00
C HIS A 80 -1.96 4.90 -6.26
N VAL A 81 -1.01 5.79 -6.56
CA VAL A 81 -1.02 6.59 -7.79
C VAL A 81 -0.96 5.68 -9.02
N PHE A 82 -0.06 4.69 -9.01
CA PHE A 82 0.03 3.73 -10.11
C PHE A 82 -1.29 2.98 -10.33
N TYR A 83 -1.95 2.52 -9.26
CA TYR A 83 -3.21 1.81 -9.39
C TYR A 83 -4.37 2.73 -9.78
N GLU A 84 -4.34 4.01 -9.39
CA GLU A 84 -5.29 5.00 -9.90
C GLU A 84 -5.09 5.24 -11.39
N GLU A 85 -3.86 5.46 -11.85
CA GLU A 85 -3.53 5.60 -13.27
C GLU A 85 -3.94 4.35 -14.06
N LEU A 86 -3.70 3.16 -13.50
CA LEU A 86 -4.11 1.89 -14.07
C LEU A 86 -5.63 1.75 -14.13
N TYR A 87 -6.34 2.21 -13.10
CA TYR A 87 -7.80 2.22 -13.08
C TYR A 87 -8.36 3.11 -14.18
N GLN A 88 -7.83 4.34 -14.34
CA GLN A 88 -8.22 5.24 -15.43
C GLN A 88 -7.90 4.64 -16.80
N TYR A 89 -6.71 4.04 -16.96
CA TYR A 89 -6.31 3.34 -18.17
C TYR A 89 -7.25 2.17 -18.48
N GLN A 90 -7.65 1.39 -17.48
CA GLN A 90 -8.57 0.28 -17.65
C GLN A 90 -9.94 0.75 -18.12
N LEU A 91 -10.48 1.85 -17.57
CA LEU A 91 -11.75 2.42 -18.04
C LEU A 91 -11.69 2.76 -19.52
N ILE A 92 -10.56 3.24 -20.01
CA ILE A 92 -10.36 3.50 -21.44
C ILE A 92 -10.25 2.18 -22.21
N TYR A 93 -9.41 1.26 -21.74
CA TYR A 93 -9.14 -0.03 -22.37
C TYR A 93 -10.41 -0.87 -22.56
N GLU A 94 -11.30 -0.92 -21.55
CA GLU A 94 -12.56 -1.68 -21.59
C GLU A 94 -13.63 -1.03 -22.50
N ASN A 95 -13.52 0.28 -22.78
CA ASN A 95 -14.48 1.02 -23.60
C ASN A 95 -14.03 1.21 -25.07
N VAL A 96 -12.82 0.81 -25.43
CA VAL A 96 -12.31 0.95 -26.81
C VAL A 96 -12.75 -0.25 -27.65
N PRO A 97 -13.40 -0.03 -28.83
CA PRO A 97 -13.77 -1.12 -29.72
C PRO A 97 -12.54 -1.96 -30.10
N LEU A 98 -12.68 -3.29 -30.09
CA LEU A 98 -11.60 -4.29 -30.31
C LEU A 98 -10.67 -3.99 -31.50
N HIS A 99 -11.11 -3.22 -32.48
CA HIS A 99 -10.41 -2.92 -33.72
C HIS A 99 -9.42 -1.74 -33.58
N ARG A 100 -9.38 -1.07 -32.41
CA ARG A 100 -8.43 0.00 -32.06
C ARG A 100 -7.41 -0.40 -30.99
N ILE A 101 -7.40 -1.67 -30.55
CA ILE A 101 -6.49 -2.19 -29.52
C ILE A 101 -5.01 -2.11 -29.95
N ASN A 102 -4.71 -1.95 -31.24
CA ASN A 102 -3.33 -1.79 -31.74
C ASN A 102 -2.55 -0.61 -31.13
N TYR A 103 -3.21 0.35 -30.47
CA TYR A 103 -2.57 1.44 -29.75
C TYR A 103 -2.18 1.09 -28.30
N TYR A 104 -2.81 0.08 -27.70
CA TYR A 104 -2.66 -0.28 -26.30
C TYR A 104 -1.85 -1.57 -26.17
N GLN A 105 -0.54 -1.44 -25.97
CA GLN A 105 0.39 -2.58 -26.05
C GLN A 105 0.35 -3.51 -24.83
N ASN A 106 -0.14 -3.04 -23.68
CA ASN A 106 -0.14 -3.80 -22.44
C ASN A 106 -1.56 -3.86 -21.87
N THR A 107 -2.01 -5.05 -21.48
CA THR A 107 -3.27 -5.17 -20.73
C THR A 107 -3.06 -4.63 -19.31
N PRO A 108 -4.13 -4.17 -18.63
CA PRO A 108 -4.03 -3.74 -17.23
C PRO A 108 -3.41 -4.82 -16.31
N SER A 109 -3.72 -6.09 -16.54
CA SER A 109 -3.16 -7.21 -15.78
C SER A 109 -1.65 -7.36 -16.01
N ASP A 110 -1.18 -7.25 -17.26
CA ASP A 110 0.25 -7.33 -17.59
C ASP A 110 1.05 -6.22 -16.89
N LEU A 111 0.45 -5.04 -16.74
CA LEU A 111 1.08 -3.89 -16.07
C LEU A 111 1.23 -4.11 -14.57
N VAL A 112 0.22 -4.70 -13.92
CA VAL A 112 0.29 -5.09 -12.50
C VAL A 112 1.39 -6.13 -12.31
N GLU A 113 1.36 -7.20 -13.10
CA GLU A 113 2.32 -8.29 -13.00
C GLU A 113 3.75 -7.78 -13.25
N SER A 114 3.96 -7.00 -14.30
CA SER A 114 5.26 -6.41 -14.65
C SER A 114 5.79 -5.51 -13.53
N ARG A 115 4.93 -4.68 -12.91
CA ARG A 115 5.34 -3.82 -11.79
C ARG A 115 5.72 -4.65 -10.57
N GLN A 116 4.90 -5.63 -10.20
CA GLN A 116 5.14 -6.49 -9.04
C GLN A 116 6.45 -7.28 -9.20
N GLN A 117 6.67 -7.90 -10.36
CA GLN A 117 7.89 -8.64 -10.67
C GLN A 117 9.12 -7.72 -10.64
N SER A 118 9.03 -6.55 -11.28
CA SER A 118 10.14 -5.59 -11.31
C SER A 118 10.52 -5.10 -9.91
N LEU A 119 9.54 -4.75 -9.07
CA LEU A 119 9.79 -4.29 -7.71
C LEU A 119 10.32 -5.41 -6.82
N GLN A 120 9.79 -6.62 -6.94
CA GLN A 120 10.26 -7.77 -6.20
C GLN A 120 11.72 -8.10 -6.56
N ARG A 121 12.04 -8.14 -7.85
CA ARG A 121 13.42 -8.41 -8.29
C ARG A 121 14.39 -7.31 -7.86
N LEU A 122 13.98 -6.03 -7.90
CA LEU A 122 14.81 -4.94 -7.38
C LEU A 122 15.12 -5.08 -5.88
N LYS A 123 14.16 -5.52 -5.07
CA LYS A 123 14.37 -5.79 -3.65
C LYS A 123 15.35 -6.93 -3.43
N GLU A 124 15.20 -8.02 -4.18
CA GLU A 124 16.13 -9.16 -4.15
C GLU A 124 17.54 -8.72 -4.51
N ILE A 125 17.72 -8.01 -5.62
CA ILE A 125 19.04 -7.50 -6.03
C ILE A 125 19.62 -6.55 -4.98
N SER A 126 18.81 -5.66 -4.39
CA SER A 126 19.28 -4.78 -3.30
C SER A 126 19.79 -5.58 -2.09
N ALA A 127 19.06 -6.62 -1.68
CA ALA A 127 19.47 -7.49 -0.58
C ALA A 127 20.73 -8.30 -0.90
N GLU A 128 20.82 -8.84 -2.12
CA GLU A 128 21.99 -9.58 -2.61
C GLU A 128 23.22 -8.66 -2.65
N LEU A 129 23.12 -7.45 -3.23
CA LEU A 129 24.21 -6.48 -3.27
C LEU A 129 24.67 -6.06 -1.86
N LYS A 130 23.75 -5.85 -0.92
CA LYS A 130 24.10 -5.55 0.48
C LYS A 130 24.88 -6.69 1.14
N THR A 131 24.53 -7.92 0.81
CA THR A 131 25.20 -9.12 1.32
C THR A 131 26.62 -9.21 0.75
N GLU A 132 26.77 -9.09 -0.56
CA GLU A 132 28.08 -9.15 -1.24
C GLU A 132 29.02 -8.01 -0.80
N LEU A 133 28.47 -6.83 -0.48
CA LEU A 133 29.23 -5.68 0.02
C LEU A 133 29.48 -5.71 1.53
N ASN A 134 29.07 -6.78 2.24
CA ASN A 134 29.16 -6.91 3.70
C ASN A 134 28.54 -5.71 4.46
N ILE A 135 27.45 -5.14 3.93
CA ILE A 135 26.74 -4.04 4.58
C ILE A 135 25.91 -4.62 5.73
N PRO A 136 26.08 -4.15 6.98
CA PRO A 136 25.32 -4.67 8.11
C PRO A 136 23.81 -4.47 7.88
N GLN A 137 23.06 -5.58 7.83
CA GLN A 137 21.60 -5.60 7.64
C GLN A 137 20.82 -5.27 8.91
N SER A 138 21.39 -4.48 9.83
CA SER A 138 20.67 -4.14 11.07
C SER A 138 19.50 -3.21 10.76
N GLU A 139 18.30 -3.78 10.62
CA GLU A 139 17.07 -3.02 10.44
C GLU A 139 16.88 -2.07 11.62
N THR A 140 17.00 -0.78 11.32
CA THR A 140 16.68 0.28 12.26
C THR A 140 15.17 0.27 12.54
N GLN A 141 14.76 0.73 13.73
CA GLN A 141 13.32 0.88 14.04
C GLN A 141 12.58 1.75 12.99
N LYS A 142 13.29 2.70 12.38
CA LYS A 142 12.78 3.55 11.30
C LYS A 142 12.48 2.74 10.04
N GLU A 143 13.34 1.80 9.66
CA GLU A 143 13.11 0.93 8.50
C GLU A 143 11.93 -0.02 8.72
N LYS A 144 11.79 -0.57 9.93
CA LYS A 144 10.61 -1.39 10.30
C LYS A 144 9.30 -0.61 10.20
N HIS A 145 9.30 0.65 10.64
CA HIS A 145 8.14 1.52 10.51
C HIS A 145 7.79 1.80 9.04
N ILE A 146 8.80 2.06 8.20
CA ILE A 146 8.61 2.29 6.75
C ILE A 146 8.06 1.03 6.07
N GLN A 147 8.60 -0.16 6.39
CA GLN A 147 8.11 -1.43 5.86
C GLN A 147 6.65 -1.69 6.27
N SER A 148 6.30 -1.42 7.53
CA SER A 148 4.92 -1.56 8.04
C SER A 148 3.96 -0.63 7.29
N LYS A 149 4.36 0.63 7.04
CA LYS A 149 3.59 1.58 6.23
C LYS A 149 3.37 1.06 4.80
N HIS A 150 4.43 0.66 4.10
CA HIS A 150 4.31 0.16 2.72
C HIS A 150 3.44 -1.10 2.65
N TYR A 151 3.51 -1.95 3.67
CA TYR A 151 2.66 -3.11 3.79
C TYR A 151 1.17 -2.73 3.91
N ILE A 152 0.82 -1.75 4.75
CA ILE A 152 -0.55 -1.22 4.87
C ILE A 152 -1.02 -0.64 3.53
N ILE A 153 -0.20 0.19 2.87
CA ILE A 153 -0.53 0.79 1.57
C ILE A 153 -0.78 -0.30 0.52
N SER A 154 0.06 -1.33 0.48
CA SER A 154 -0.09 -2.47 -0.44
C SER A 154 -1.42 -3.20 -0.24
N LEU A 155 -1.77 -3.53 1.02
CA LEU A 155 -3.02 -4.18 1.37
C LEU A 155 -4.25 -3.34 1.01
N LEU A 156 -4.22 -2.04 1.32
CA LEU A 156 -5.30 -1.12 0.93
C LEU A 156 -5.44 -1.07 -0.58
N THR A 157 -4.33 -0.94 -1.31
CA THR A 157 -4.35 -0.84 -2.77
C THR A 157 -4.91 -2.10 -3.41
N GLU A 158 -4.55 -3.29 -2.91
CA GLU A 158 -5.11 -4.56 -3.37
C GLU A 158 -6.63 -4.63 -3.13
N ALA A 159 -7.08 -4.33 -1.90
CA ALA A 159 -8.51 -4.34 -1.57
C ALA A 159 -9.33 -3.35 -2.40
N LEU A 160 -8.78 -2.15 -2.65
CA LEU A 160 -9.51 -1.08 -3.30
C LEU A 160 -9.56 -1.23 -4.82
N TYR A 161 -8.44 -1.62 -5.46
CA TYR A 161 -8.30 -1.58 -6.91
C TYR A 161 -8.29 -2.94 -7.60
N GLN A 162 -7.87 -4.01 -6.92
CA GLN A 162 -7.68 -5.31 -7.55
C GLN A 162 -8.85 -6.26 -7.28
N ILE A 163 -9.44 -6.20 -6.09
CA ILE A 163 -10.58 -7.05 -5.73
C ILE A 163 -11.85 -6.54 -6.43
N ARG A 164 -12.41 -7.41 -7.28
CA ARG A 164 -13.68 -7.19 -7.98
C ARG A 164 -14.78 -8.03 -7.33
N MET A 165 -15.89 -7.41 -6.96
CA MET A 165 -17.04 -8.06 -6.33
C MET A 165 -18.32 -7.75 -7.10
N PRO A 166 -19.33 -8.64 -7.14
CA PRO A 166 -20.63 -8.32 -7.73
C PRO A 166 -21.22 -7.05 -7.11
N VAL A 167 -21.89 -6.20 -7.87
CA VAL A 167 -22.43 -4.94 -7.34
C VAL A 167 -23.48 -5.22 -6.25
N PRO A 168 -23.29 -4.75 -4.99
CA PRO A 168 -24.27 -4.97 -3.92
C PRO A 168 -25.64 -4.33 -4.20
N ALA A 169 -25.66 -3.20 -4.93
CA ALA A 169 -26.87 -2.46 -5.28
C ALA A 169 -27.66 -3.07 -6.46
N HIS A 170 -27.05 -3.97 -7.24
CA HIS A 170 -27.60 -4.53 -8.47
C HIS A 170 -27.40 -6.04 -8.53
N LEU A 171 -27.76 -6.73 -7.45
CA LEU A 171 -27.61 -8.19 -7.33
C LEU A 171 -28.39 -8.97 -8.39
N GLY A 172 -29.35 -8.36 -9.10
CA GLY A 172 -30.01 -8.95 -10.27
C GLY A 172 -29.12 -9.08 -11.51
N GLN A 173 -27.88 -8.56 -11.48
CA GLN A 173 -26.89 -8.70 -12.54
C GLN A 173 -25.59 -9.26 -11.94
N PRO A 174 -25.54 -10.56 -11.61
CA PRO A 174 -24.43 -11.17 -10.85
C PRO A 174 -23.08 -11.12 -11.59
N ARG A 175 -23.10 -10.85 -12.90
CA ARG A 175 -21.92 -10.67 -13.76
C ARG A 175 -21.30 -9.27 -13.70
N ASP A 176 -22.01 -8.31 -13.10
CA ASP A 176 -21.57 -6.92 -13.03
C ASP A 176 -20.67 -6.77 -11.81
N PHE A 177 -19.37 -6.79 -12.06
CA PHE A 177 -18.36 -6.63 -11.03
C PHE A 177 -17.99 -5.15 -10.84
N THR A 178 -17.89 -4.75 -9.58
CA THR A 178 -17.38 -3.45 -9.13
C THR A 178 -16.18 -3.63 -8.22
N ARG A 179 -15.42 -2.57 -8.05
CA ARG A 179 -14.35 -2.45 -7.06
C ARG A 179 -14.82 -1.57 -5.92
N ILE A 180 -14.20 -1.74 -4.76
CA ILE A 180 -14.40 -0.81 -3.65
C ILE A 180 -14.04 0.62 -4.07
N ARG A 181 -12.99 0.78 -4.91
CA ARG A 181 -12.61 2.07 -5.50
C ARG A 181 -13.77 2.79 -6.22
N ASP A 182 -14.71 2.08 -6.85
CA ASP A 182 -15.84 2.71 -7.55
C ASP A 182 -16.81 3.40 -6.59
N LEU A 183 -16.78 3.01 -5.31
CA LEU A 183 -17.70 3.46 -4.27
C LEU A 183 -17.13 4.59 -3.41
N ILE A 184 -15.85 4.89 -3.55
CA ILE A 184 -15.14 5.91 -2.78
C ILE A 184 -14.36 6.86 -3.70
N PRO A 185 -14.33 8.18 -3.45
CA PRO A 185 -13.50 9.12 -4.21
C PRO A 185 -12.00 8.83 -4.07
N PHE A 186 -11.20 9.14 -5.11
CA PHE A 186 -9.74 8.99 -5.06
C PHE A 186 -9.12 9.83 -3.94
N GLU A 187 -9.65 11.02 -3.74
CA GLU A 187 -9.18 12.00 -2.76
C GLU A 187 -9.26 11.44 -1.33
N GLN A 188 -10.20 10.54 -1.06
CA GLN A 188 -10.27 9.87 0.25
C GLN A 188 -9.17 8.83 0.44
N ILE A 189 -8.76 8.16 -0.64
CA ILE A 189 -7.67 7.18 -0.65
C ILE A 189 -6.33 7.91 -0.52
N GLU A 190 -6.13 8.95 -1.33
CA GLU A 190 -4.95 9.81 -1.29
C GLU A 190 -4.77 10.42 0.10
N HIS A 191 -5.82 11.05 0.65
CA HIS A 191 -5.80 11.60 2.00
C HIS A 191 -5.48 10.54 3.07
N ALA A 192 -5.95 9.30 2.92
CA ALA A 192 -5.63 8.26 3.88
C ALA A 192 -4.18 7.82 3.84
N ILE A 193 -3.58 7.79 2.65
CA ILE A 193 -2.17 7.45 2.48
C ILE A 193 -1.28 8.60 2.96
N GLU A 194 -1.61 9.85 2.64
CA GLU A 194 -0.92 11.02 3.18
C GLU A 194 -1.05 11.13 4.72
N ALA A 195 -2.18 10.70 5.28
CA ALA A 195 -2.36 10.67 6.72
C ALA A 195 -1.41 9.67 7.40
N LEU A 196 -1.12 8.52 6.76
CA LEU A 196 -0.13 7.57 7.27
C LEU A 196 1.27 8.18 7.38
N ASP A 197 1.66 9.03 6.43
CA ASP A 197 2.96 9.74 6.46
C ASP A 197 3.11 10.63 7.68
N ASN A 198 1.98 11.19 8.12
CA ASN A 198 1.88 12.04 9.29
C ASN A 198 1.58 11.26 10.58
N GLY A 199 1.60 9.93 10.51
CA GLY A 199 1.29 9.05 11.64
C GLY A 199 -0.17 9.10 12.09
N ASN A 200 -1.08 9.62 11.26
CA ASN A 200 -2.52 9.67 11.54
C ASN A 200 -3.22 8.45 10.93
N LEU A 201 -3.75 7.58 11.78
CA LEU A 201 -4.41 6.33 11.35
C LEU A 201 -5.91 6.51 11.10
N ASP A 202 -6.53 7.61 11.56
CA ASP A 202 -7.99 7.80 11.49
C ASP A 202 -8.56 7.56 10.08
N PRO A 203 -8.01 8.17 9.00
CA PRO A 203 -8.54 7.94 7.67
C PRO A 203 -8.35 6.51 7.15
N VAL A 204 -7.27 5.83 7.56
CA VAL A 204 -7.04 4.43 7.23
C VAL A 204 -8.05 3.52 7.94
N LEU A 205 -8.36 3.84 9.20
CA LEU A 205 -9.39 3.13 9.95
C LEU A 205 -10.78 3.32 9.30
N ASP A 206 -11.06 4.48 8.73
CA ASP A 206 -12.30 4.71 7.98
C ASP A 206 -12.36 3.87 6.70
N LEU A 207 -11.27 3.77 5.94
CA LEU A 207 -11.18 2.84 4.80
C LEU A 207 -11.34 1.38 5.24
N MET A 208 -10.72 0.98 6.35
CA MET A 208 -10.89 -0.38 6.90
C MET A 208 -12.33 -0.67 7.31
N ARG A 209 -13.04 0.30 7.92
CA ARG A 209 -14.47 0.17 8.23
C ARG A 209 -15.31 0.03 6.97
N PHE A 210 -14.95 0.76 5.91
CA PHE A 210 -15.62 0.63 4.62
C PHE A 210 -15.44 -0.78 4.04
N ILE A 211 -14.21 -1.30 4.02
CA ILE A 211 -13.93 -2.69 3.61
C ILE A 211 -14.73 -3.69 4.44
N ALA A 212 -14.76 -3.53 5.77
CA ALA A 212 -15.52 -4.40 6.67
C ALA A 212 -17.02 -4.38 6.36
N LYS A 213 -17.57 -3.19 6.09
CA LYS A 213 -18.96 -3.04 5.68
C LYS A 213 -19.24 -3.74 4.36
N THR A 214 -18.40 -3.55 3.35
CA THR A 214 -18.53 -4.26 2.07
C THR A 214 -18.53 -5.77 2.26
N ILE A 215 -17.65 -6.32 3.09
CA ILE A 215 -17.65 -7.75 3.43
C ILE A 215 -18.98 -8.18 4.05
N SER A 216 -19.48 -7.41 5.03
CA SER A 216 -20.76 -7.70 5.70
C SER A 216 -21.92 -7.70 4.71
N ASP A 217 -22.02 -6.64 3.90
CA ASP A 217 -23.07 -6.48 2.90
C ASP A 217 -23.06 -7.68 1.92
N HIS A 218 -21.89 -8.16 1.51
CA HIS A 218 -21.79 -9.36 0.68
C HIS A 218 -22.24 -10.65 1.37
N ILE A 219 -21.89 -10.84 2.65
CA ILE A 219 -22.29 -12.02 3.42
C ILE A 219 -23.81 -12.03 3.62
N ASP A 220 -24.38 -10.90 4.03
CA ASP A 220 -25.80 -10.78 4.31
C ASP A 220 -26.65 -10.99 3.04
N ASN A 221 -26.09 -10.64 1.87
CA ASN A 221 -26.76 -10.76 0.58
C ASN A 221 -26.41 -12.04 -0.20
N ILE A 222 -25.71 -13.02 0.38
CA ILE A 222 -25.41 -14.31 -0.30
C ILE A 222 -26.68 -14.97 -0.88
N PRO A 223 -27.83 -15.05 -0.17
CA PRO A 223 -29.02 -15.70 -0.72
C PRO A 223 -29.54 -15.02 -1.99
N LEU A 224 -29.51 -13.69 -2.04
CA LEU A 224 -29.93 -12.91 -3.20
C LEU A 224 -28.97 -13.10 -4.38
N PHE A 225 -27.66 -13.13 -4.11
CA PHE A 225 -26.65 -13.44 -5.12
C PHE A 225 -26.85 -14.82 -5.74
N LEU A 226 -27.10 -15.85 -4.92
CA LEU A 226 -27.33 -17.21 -5.41
C LEU A 226 -28.59 -17.31 -6.28
N SER A 227 -29.69 -16.66 -5.86
CA SER A 227 -30.92 -16.62 -6.66
C SER A 227 -30.72 -15.93 -8.01
N ALA A 228 -29.98 -14.83 -8.05
CA ALA A 228 -29.66 -14.15 -9.30
C ALA A 228 -28.71 -14.96 -10.18
N LEU A 229 -27.79 -15.72 -9.58
CA LEU A 229 -26.89 -16.61 -10.29
C LEU A 229 -27.65 -17.77 -10.95
N GLU A 230 -28.66 -18.33 -10.29
CA GLU A 230 -29.55 -19.34 -10.85
C GLU A 230 -30.32 -18.78 -12.05
N ALA A 231 -30.90 -17.57 -11.93
CA ALA A 231 -31.55 -16.89 -13.06
C ALA A 231 -30.58 -16.68 -14.23
N TYR A 232 -29.34 -16.26 -13.95
CA TYR A 232 -28.31 -16.11 -14.97
C TYR A 232 -27.96 -17.45 -15.63
N ARG A 233 -27.94 -18.55 -14.88
CA ARG A 233 -27.66 -19.89 -15.40
C ARG A 233 -28.73 -20.36 -16.39
N GLU A 234 -30.00 -20.05 -16.15
CA GLU A 234 -31.09 -20.36 -17.09
C GLU A 234 -31.01 -19.54 -18.39
N GLU A 235 -30.52 -18.30 -18.31
CA GLU A 235 -30.37 -17.41 -19.47
C GLU A 235 -29.02 -17.54 -20.19
N TYR A 236 -28.06 -18.27 -19.60
CA TYR A 236 -26.69 -18.31 -20.09
C TYR A 236 -26.57 -18.98 -21.46
N ASN A 237 -26.11 -18.20 -22.42
CA ASN A 237 -25.70 -18.66 -23.74
C ASN A 237 -24.24 -18.24 -24.01
N PRO A 238 -23.32 -19.21 -24.20
CA PRO A 238 -21.90 -18.91 -24.43
C PRO A 238 -21.64 -18.16 -25.75
N ALA A 239 -22.62 -18.10 -26.67
CA ALA A 239 -22.53 -17.28 -27.88
C ALA A 239 -22.65 -15.77 -27.61
N PHE A 240 -23.25 -15.38 -26.47
CA PHE A 240 -23.53 -13.98 -26.14
C PHE A 240 -22.85 -13.51 -24.85
N PHE A 241 -22.38 -14.43 -24.00
CA PHE A 241 -21.75 -14.10 -22.73
C PHE A 241 -20.32 -14.64 -22.64
N THR A 242 -19.43 -13.81 -22.10
CA THR A 242 -18.00 -14.11 -21.99
C THR A 242 -17.60 -14.81 -20.70
N ILE A 243 -18.42 -14.73 -19.64
CA ILE A 243 -18.12 -15.30 -18.32
C ILE A 243 -19.25 -16.24 -17.93
N SER A 244 -18.93 -17.48 -17.59
CA SER A 244 -19.94 -18.48 -17.19
C SER A 244 -20.49 -18.22 -15.78
N PRO A 245 -21.72 -18.67 -15.44
CA PRO A 245 -22.23 -18.58 -14.06
C PRO A 245 -21.31 -19.23 -13.03
N ASP A 246 -20.70 -20.36 -13.37
CA ASP A 246 -19.78 -21.06 -12.45
C ASP A 246 -18.49 -20.25 -12.22
N GLU A 247 -18.02 -19.55 -13.25
CA GLU A 247 -16.88 -18.63 -13.14
C GLU A 247 -17.23 -17.41 -12.29
N VAL A 248 -18.44 -16.84 -12.44
CA VAL A 248 -18.94 -15.75 -11.58
C VAL A 248 -18.96 -16.18 -10.10
N ALA A 249 -19.49 -17.37 -9.80
CA ALA A 249 -19.47 -17.91 -8.44
C ALA A 249 -18.05 -18.07 -7.90
N LEU A 250 -17.15 -18.62 -8.71
CA LEU A 250 -15.76 -18.85 -8.33
C LEU A 250 -15.04 -17.53 -8.03
N ILE A 251 -15.21 -16.51 -8.89
CA ILE A 251 -14.62 -15.18 -8.71
C ILE A 251 -15.17 -14.56 -7.41
N HIS A 252 -16.49 -14.56 -7.21
CA HIS A 252 -17.10 -14.02 -6.00
C HIS A 252 -16.55 -14.71 -4.73
N GLN A 253 -16.49 -16.04 -4.70
CA GLN A 253 -16.00 -16.79 -3.55
C GLN A 253 -14.51 -16.48 -3.26
N LYS A 254 -13.65 -16.51 -4.28
CA LYS A 254 -12.22 -16.22 -4.14
C LYS A 254 -11.98 -14.81 -3.66
N ASN A 255 -12.68 -13.84 -4.26
CA ASN A 255 -12.50 -12.43 -3.95
C ASN A 255 -13.07 -12.07 -2.57
N LEU A 256 -14.20 -12.65 -2.16
CA LEU A 256 -14.72 -12.49 -0.81
C LEU A 256 -13.77 -13.06 0.24
N ALA A 257 -13.20 -14.25 -0.02
CA ALA A 257 -12.22 -14.86 0.87
C ALA A 257 -10.95 -13.98 0.97
N ARG A 258 -10.42 -13.54 -0.17
CA ARG A 258 -9.23 -12.69 -0.20
C ARG A 258 -9.46 -11.35 0.49
N LEU A 259 -10.64 -10.74 0.34
CA LEU A 259 -10.99 -9.49 1.00
C LEU A 259 -11.05 -9.66 2.53
N LYS A 260 -11.56 -10.79 3.03
CA LYS A 260 -11.53 -11.14 4.46
C LYS A 260 -10.10 -11.29 4.98
N ASP A 261 -9.24 -11.96 4.22
CA ASP A 261 -7.83 -12.13 4.58
C ASP A 261 -7.11 -10.77 4.64
N ILE A 262 -7.28 -9.92 3.62
CA ILE A 262 -6.71 -8.57 3.61
C ILE A 262 -7.21 -7.76 4.80
N TYR A 263 -8.50 -7.81 5.11
CA TYR A 263 -9.05 -7.13 6.27
C TYR A 263 -8.43 -7.60 7.59
N ALA A 264 -8.21 -8.91 7.75
CA ALA A 264 -7.52 -9.46 8.92
C ALA A 264 -6.05 -9.00 9.01
N LEU A 265 -5.34 -8.97 7.87
CA LEU A 265 -3.96 -8.49 7.78
C LEU A 265 -3.87 -6.98 8.08
N LEU A 266 -4.80 -6.16 7.56
CA LEU A 266 -4.89 -4.74 7.87
C LEU A 266 -5.17 -4.52 9.35
N LYS A 267 -6.08 -5.31 9.94
CA LYS A 267 -6.37 -5.26 11.37
C LYS A 267 -5.11 -5.51 12.19
N SER A 268 -4.35 -6.55 11.85
CA SER A 268 -3.08 -6.85 12.52
C SER A 268 -2.06 -5.71 12.32
N ALA A 269 -1.83 -5.28 11.08
CA ALA A 269 -0.82 -4.27 10.77
C ALA A 269 -1.11 -2.89 11.39
N VAL A 270 -2.37 -2.46 11.41
CA VAL A 270 -2.78 -1.11 11.85
C VAL A 270 -3.09 -1.08 13.35
N LEU A 271 -3.76 -2.12 13.89
CA LEU A 271 -4.22 -2.11 15.28
C LEU A 271 -3.28 -2.82 16.24
N ASP A 272 -2.52 -3.84 15.83
CA ASP A 272 -1.69 -4.61 16.77
C ASP A 272 -0.64 -3.76 17.51
N PRO A 273 0.06 -2.78 16.89
CA PRO A 273 1.00 -1.94 17.62
C PRO A 273 0.35 -1.22 18.81
N SER A 274 -0.92 -0.85 18.64
CA SER A 274 -1.67 -0.07 19.62
C SER A 274 -2.42 -0.95 20.60
N LEU A 275 -2.85 -2.13 20.18
CA LEU A 275 -3.34 -3.18 21.07
C LEU A 275 -2.20 -3.73 21.95
N GLN A 276 -0.97 -3.83 21.45
CA GLN A 276 0.22 -4.18 22.25
C GLN A 276 0.61 -3.06 23.21
N PHE A 277 0.50 -1.80 22.80
CA PHE A 277 0.69 -0.66 23.71
C PHE A 277 -0.37 -0.66 24.82
N LEU A 278 -1.65 -0.77 24.44
CA LEU A 278 -2.81 -0.80 25.33
C LEU A 278 -3.02 -2.16 26.01
N ALA A 279 -2.17 -3.15 25.76
CA ALA A 279 -2.27 -4.46 26.40
C ALA A 279 -2.07 -4.29 27.91
N ILE A 280 -3.20 -4.13 28.60
CA ILE A 280 -3.29 -4.34 30.03
C ILE A 280 -3.30 -5.85 30.21
N VAL A 281 -2.11 -6.42 30.42
CA VAL A 281 -2.03 -7.69 31.13
C VAL A 281 -2.48 -7.35 32.55
N GLY A 282 -3.72 -7.70 32.89
CA GLY A 282 -4.41 -7.30 34.13
C GLY A 282 -3.75 -7.82 35.42
N ASP A 283 -4.53 -7.95 36.49
CA ASP A 283 -4.07 -8.33 37.85
C ASP A 283 -3.27 -9.66 37.94
N ASN A 284 -3.17 -10.41 36.84
CA ASN A 284 -2.42 -11.65 36.67
C ASN A 284 -1.12 -11.45 35.84
N GLN A 285 -0.23 -10.52 36.23
CA GLN A 285 1.14 -10.57 35.71
C GLN A 285 1.83 -11.84 36.22
N ALA A 286 2.11 -12.79 35.32
CA ALA A 286 2.97 -13.93 35.61
C ALA A 286 4.43 -13.49 35.88
N ASP A 287 4.82 -12.28 35.45
CA ASP A 287 6.18 -11.77 35.61
C ASP A 287 6.21 -10.26 35.92
N LYS A 288 6.27 -9.92 37.21
CA LYS A 288 6.41 -8.54 37.70
C LYS A 288 7.72 -7.86 37.29
N SER A 289 8.63 -8.59 36.64
CA SER A 289 9.90 -8.04 36.14
C SER A 289 9.79 -7.38 34.76
N LYS A 290 8.64 -7.53 34.06
CA LYS A 290 8.42 -6.96 32.71
C LYS A 290 7.04 -6.29 32.57
N PRO A 291 6.85 -5.09 33.13
CA PRO A 291 5.60 -4.35 32.97
C PRO A 291 5.34 -3.98 31.51
N SER A 292 4.06 -3.98 31.08
CA SER A 292 3.68 -3.50 29.75
C SER A 292 3.90 -1.98 29.65
N PRO A 293 4.14 -1.43 28.45
CA PRO A 293 4.36 0.01 28.27
C PRO A 293 3.25 0.86 28.88
N ALA A 294 1.97 0.56 28.60
CA ALA A 294 0.85 1.27 29.23
C ALA A 294 0.87 1.18 30.76
N HIS A 295 1.27 0.05 31.35
CA HIS A 295 1.36 -0.07 32.81
C HIS A 295 2.45 0.83 33.40
N LEU A 296 3.58 1.01 32.70
CA LEU A 296 4.60 1.99 33.09
C LEU A 296 4.10 3.44 32.98
N PHE A 297 3.24 3.72 32.00
CA PHE A 297 2.69 5.06 31.76
C PHE A 297 1.50 5.42 32.67
N PHE A 298 0.71 4.46 33.15
CA PHE A 298 -0.53 4.70 33.93
C PHE A 298 -0.47 4.23 35.39
N LYS A 299 0.72 3.85 35.89
CA LYS A 299 0.94 3.21 37.19
C LYS A 299 0.32 3.95 38.40
N ASP A 300 0.29 5.28 38.37
CA ASP A 300 -0.14 6.13 39.50
C ASP A 300 -1.52 6.78 39.28
N GLY A 301 -2.31 6.21 38.37
CA GLY A 301 -3.60 6.75 37.95
C GLY A 301 -3.58 7.13 36.48
N ALA A 302 -4.61 6.72 35.74
CA ALA A 302 -4.75 7.04 34.33
C ALA A 302 -4.97 8.55 34.17
N ASN A 303 -3.90 9.29 33.87
CA ASN A 303 -4.06 10.64 33.36
C ASN A 303 -4.68 10.52 31.96
N HIS A 304 -6.00 10.61 31.91
CA HIS A 304 -6.79 10.45 30.69
C HIS A 304 -6.34 11.45 29.61
N ASP A 305 -5.83 12.61 29.99
CA ASP A 305 -5.25 13.58 29.06
C ASP A 305 -3.92 13.11 28.50
N LEU A 306 -3.09 12.42 29.29
CA LEU A 306 -1.83 11.84 28.83
C LEU A 306 -2.06 10.62 27.91
N LEU A 307 -3.03 9.75 28.23
CA LEU A 307 -3.45 8.66 27.34
C LEU A 307 -3.99 9.23 26.03
N LYS A 308 -4.82 10.29 26.12
CA LYS A 308 -5.34 10.98 24.96
C LYS A 308 -4.21 11.61 24.13
N ILE A 309 -3.21 12.25 24.75
CA ILE A 309 -2.04 12.81 24.05
C ILE A 309 -1.21 11.70 23.41
N VAL A 310 -0.97 10.58 24.08
CA VAL A 310 -0.23 9.44 23.51
C VAL A 310 -0.99 8.83 22.34
N MET A 311 -2.31 8.64 22.49
CA MET A 311 -3.17 8.14 21.42
C MET A 311 -3.32 9.16 20.29
N GLN A 312 -3.29 10.46 20.55
CA GLN A 312 -3.24 11.51 19.53
C GLN A 312 -1.89 11.51 18.79
N TYR A 313 -0.78 11.35 19.52
CA TYR A 313 0.57 11.28 18.98
C TYR A 313 0.81 10.00 18.16
N THR A 314 0.14 8.89 18.50
CA THR A 314 0.11 7.65 17.72
C THR A 314 -1.01 7.61 16.67
N GLY A 315 -1.74 8.72 16.49
CA GLY A 315 -2.69 8.89 15.37
C GLY A 315 -4.10 8.31 15.53
N PHE A 316 -4.54 7.97 16.75
CA PHE A 316 -5.86 7.38 17.04
C PHE A 316 -6.99 8.39 17.25
N PHE A 317 -6.67 9.67 17.47
CA PHE A 317 -7.66 10.70 17.79
C PHE A 317 -7.31 12.07 17.23
N ASN A 318 -6.88 12.16 15.97
CA ASN A 318 -6.71 13.45 15.31
C ASN A 318 -8.07 14.00 14.84
N ARG A 319 -9.00 14.17 15.78
CA ARG A 319 -10.02 15.21 15.64
C ARG A 319 -9.28 16.55 15.79
N LYS A 320 -9.09 17.27 14.68
CA LYS A 320 -8.82 18.71 14.73
C LYS A 320 -9.87 19.33 15.65
N LEU A 321 -9.46 19.72 16.86
CA LEU A 321 -10.24 20.70 17.62
C LEU A 321 -10.25 21.93 16.72
N ILE A 322 -11.43 22.30 16.24
CA ILE A 322 -11.64 23.58 15.59
C ILE A 322 -11.21 24.62 16.62
N GLU A 323 -10.01 25.16 16.47
CA GLU A 323 -9.58 26.35 17.18
C GLU A 323 -10.53 27.45 16.72
N LYS A 324 -11.50 27.81 17.58
CA LYS A 324 -12.19 29.08 17.43
C LYS A 324 -11.10 30.15 17.44
N PRO A 325 -11.01 31.02 16.43
CA PRO A 325 -10.02 32.08 16.45
C PRO A 325 -10.30 32.97 17.65
N MET A 326 -9.33 32.98 18.57
CA MET A 326 -9.17 34.03 19.56
C MET A 326 -9.06 35.34 18.79
N THR A 327 -10.14 36.12 18.81
CA THR A 327 -10.07 37.53 18.44
C THR A 327 -9.51 38.25 19.66
N GLU A 328 -8.19 38.41 19.69
CA GLU A 328 -7.56 39.46 20.47
C GLU A 328 -7.99 40.82 19.91
N SER A 329 -8.51 41.68 20.79
CA SER A 329 -8.12 43.09 20.81
C SER A 329 -8.27 43.65 22.22
N LEU A 330 -7.19 43.51 22.99
CA LEU A 330 -6.66 44.58 23.84
C LEU A 330 -6.38 45.78 22.89
N GLU A 331 -6.63 47.07 23.14
CA GLU A 331 -6.86 47.90 24.31
C GLU A 331 -7.58 49.18 23.83
N LYS A 332 -8.32 49.86 24.70
CA LYS A 332 -8.04 51.28 25.04
C LYS A 332 -8.89 51.75 26.20
N SER A 333 -8.22 51.98 27.31
CA SER A 333 -8.64 52.89 28.36
C SER A 333 -8.79 54.30 27.79
N THR A 334 -9.90 54.96 28.12
CA THR A 334 -9.95 56.42 28.26
C THR A 334 -11.03 56.75 29.28
N SER A 335 -10.58 57.21 30.45
CA SER A 335 -11.35 58.04 31.36
C SER A 335 -11.75 59.34 30.67
N LEU A 336 -13.01 59.78 30.80
CA LEU A 336 -13.40 61.18 31.08
C LEU A 336 -14.94 61.30 31.15
N GLN A 337 -15.40 61.72 32.34
CA GLN A 337 -16.50 62.64 32.67
C GLN A 337 -17.82 62.62 31.86
N GLY A 338 -18.91 62.52 32.63
CA GLY A 338 -20.30 62.78 32.27
C GLY A 338 -21.21 62.36 33.40
#